data_AF-A0A2V6KJX8-F1
#
_entry.id   AF-A0A2V6KJX8-F1
#
_cell.length_a   1.000
_cell.length_b   1.000
_cell.length_c   1.000
_cell.angle_alpha   90.00
_cell.angle_beta   90.00
_cell.angle_gamma   90.00
#
_symmetry.space_group_name_H-M   'P 1'
#
loop_
_entity.id
_entity.type
_entity.pdbx_description
1 polymer ?
#
loop_
_entity_poly.entity_id
_entity_poly.type
_entity_poly.pdbx_seq_one_letter_code
_entity_poly.pdbx_strand_id
1 'polypeptide(L)'
;MELVAERLADFLQLPSATASLSPSIIEKDIAARGDIATMLKLSRSDKFFPSETVTIRQVVTGNALWRPSKEADVLLLGDSFSNIFSFEAMGWGESAGFAEHLSVALRRPIDCILRNSDASFATREILSNELARGRDRLAGKKLVIWEFAARELSFGNWKLLDLKLGEAKPSRFLSLKTGEDIAVNGTVESVSPVPRPGTVPYKDHIEALHLVDLVAADSRGGSVQTPDTFREVASHSQAVVYLWSMRDDVWTSAARLRPGDRVELRLRPWPDVSAQYEKFNRTELDDSALQLEEPVWSDHVEVLNR
;
A
#
# COMPACT_ATOMS: atom_id res chain seq x y z
N MET A 1 15.83 0.39 -14.73
CA MET A 1 14.72 1.38 -14.69
C MET A 1 15.15 2.73 -15.26
N GLU A 2 16.45 3.00 -15.28
CA GLU A 2 17.00 4.29 -15.72
C GLU A 2 16.60 4.66 -17.14
N LEU A 3 16.67 3.72 -18.09
CA LEU A 3 16.34 4.01 -19.49
C LEU A 3 14.94 4.60 -19.66
N VAL A 4 13.94 4.05 -18.95
CA VAL A 4 12.55 4.57 -19.03
C VAL A 4 12.47 5.95 -18.38
N ALA A 5 13.12 6.13 -17.24
CA ALA A 5 13.16 7.42 -16.53
C ALA A 5 13.84 8.53 -17.36
N GLU A 6 14.98 8.23 -17.97
CA GLU A 6 15.72 9.15 -18.85
C GLU A 6 14.89 9.52 -20.09
N ARG A 7 14.32 8.52 -20.77
CA ARG A 7 13.48 8.76 -21.95
C ARG A 7 12.24 9.59 -21.62
N LEU A 8 11.63 9.36 -20.47
CA LEU A 8 10.50 10.15 -20.01
C LEU A 8 10.92 11.57 -19.65
N ALA A 9 12.07 11.75 -18.98
CA ALA A 9 12.60 13.07 -18.67
C ALA A 9 12.90 13.89 -19.94
N ASP A 10 13.54 13.25 -20.93
CA ASP A 10 13.84 13.85 -22.25
C ASP A 10 12.58 14.24 -23.02
N PHE A 11 11.50 13.46 -22.87
CA PHE A 11 10.21 13.76 -23.48
C PHE A 11 9.51 14.93 -22.78
N LEU A 12 9.53 14.97 -21.44
CA LEU A 12 8.82 15.97 -20.65
C LEU A 12 9.48 17.35 -20.69
N GLN A 13 10.82 17.41 -20.76
CA GLN A 13 11.61 18.66 -20.82
C GLN A 13 11.21 19.70 -19.76
N LEU A 14 10.98 19.25 -18.53
CA LEU A 14 10.52 20.14 -17.46
C LEU A 14 11.60 21.17 -17.09
N PRO A 15 11.20 22.40 -16.71
CA PRO A 15 12.13 23.39 -16.17
C PRO A 15 12.84 22.86 -14.91
N SER A 16 14.07 23.30 -14.70
CA SER A 16 14.84 22.94 -13.51
C SER A 16 14.08 23.31 -12.23
N ALA A 17 14.04 22.37 -11.27
CA ALA A 17 13.46 22.63 -9.96
C ALA A 17 14.35 23.61 -9.17
N THR A 18 13.72 24.48 -8.37
CA THR A 18 14.38 25.55 -7.61
C THR A 18 15.22 25.05 -6.43
N ALA A 19 15.03 23.82 -5.98
CA ALA A 19 15.88 23.15 -5.01
C ALA A 19 15.72 21.63 -5.18
N SER A 20 16.83 20.93 -5.42
CA SER A 20 16.87 19.47 -5.32
C SER A 20 18.10 19.10 -4.52
N LEU A 21 17.91 18.25 -3.50
CA LEU A 21 19.04 17.45 -3.02
C LEU A 21 19.56 16.65 -4.22
N SER A 22 20.87 16.55 -4.36
CA SER A 22 21.49 15.74 -5.41
C SER A 22 21.52 14.30 -4.92
N PRO A 23 20.67 13.40 -5.43
CA PRO A 23 20.78 11.99 -5.12
C PRO A 23 22.12 11.43 -5.63
N SER A 24 22.70 10.52 -4.87
CA SER A 24 23.82 9.69 -5.31
C SER A 24 23.33 8.31 -5.74
N ILE A 25 24.14 7.62 -6.53
CA ILE A 25 23.85 6.27 -7.00
C ILE A 25 24.92 5.32 -6.46
N ILE A 26 24.49 4.19 -5.93
CA ILE A 26 25.32 3.10 -5.43
C ILE A 26 24.93 1.83 -6.18
N GLU A 27 25.90 1.13 -6.77
CA GLU A 27 25.65 -0.17 -7.40
C GLU A 27 25.60 -1.28 -6.35
N LYS A 28 24.65 -2.20 -6.50
CA LYS A 28 24.49 -3.35 -5.63
C LYS A 28 24.04 -4.55 -6.45
N ASP A 29 24.70 -5.69 -6.26
CA ASP A 29 24.27 -6.95 -6.85
C ASP A 29 23.19 -7.60 -5.98
N ILE A 30 22.09 -7.98 -6.61
CA ILE A 30 20.98 -8.72 -6.00
C ILE A 30 20.80 -10.02 -6.75
N ALA A 31 20.75 -11.13 -6.03
CA ALA A 31 20.43 -12.44 -6.59
C ALA A 31 19.05 -12.88 -6.13
N ALA A 32 18.14 -13.08 -7.07
CA ALA A 32 16.76 -13.50 -6.80
C ALA A 32 16.21 -14.35 -7.95
N ARG A 33 15.01 -14.92 -7.76
CA ARG A 33 14.28 -15.65 -8.80
C ARG A 33 13.13 -14.81 -9.31
N GLY A 34 12.92 -14.81 -10.63
CA GLY A 34 11.76 -14.16 -11.25
C GLY A 34 10.42 -14.71 -10.75
N ASP A 35 9.43 -13.83 -10.67
CA ASP A 35 8.06 -14.15 -10.23
C ASP A 35 7.40 -15.24 -11.11
N ILE A 36 7.57 -15.18 -12.43
CA ILE A 36 7.03 -16.17 -13.37
C ILE A 36 7.58 -17.57 -13.04
N ALA A 37 8.88 -17.69 -12.76
CA ALA A 37 9.49 -18.97 -12.41
C ALA A 37 8.93 -19.51 -11.08
N THR A 38 8.67 -18.63 -10.12
CA THR A 38 8.03 -18.98 -8.84
C THR A 38 6.59 -19.48 -9.06
N MET A 39 5.82 -18.83 -9.94
CA MET A 39 4.43 -19.21 -10.23
C MET A 39 4.27 -20.59 -10.87
N LEU A 40 5.31 -21.13 -11.51
CA LEU A 40 5.25 -22.47 -12.11
C LEU A 40 5.15 -23.61 -11.08
N LYS A 41 5.48 -23.36 -9.80
CA LYS A 41 5.40 -24.33 -8.69
C LYS A 41 6.05 -25.69 -8.99
N LEU A 42 7.12 -25.70 -9.78
CA LEU A 42 7.79 -26.94 -10.18
C LEU A 42 8.60 -27.51 -9.02
N SER A 43 8.47 -28.82 -8.79
CA SER A 43 9.42 -29.54 -7.95
C SER A 43 10.82 -29.43 -8.57
N ARG A 44 11.85 -29.07 -7.78
CA ARG A 44 13.23 -28.82 -8.25
C ARG A 44 13.32 -27.65 -9.25
N SER A 45 12.47 -26.63 -9.09
CA SER A 45 12.52 -25.38 -9.88
C SER A 45 13.92 -24.78 -9.98
N ASP A 46 14.72 -24.85 -8.91
CA ASP A 46 16.12 -24.39 -8.87
C ASP A 46 17.01 -24.97 -9.97
N LYS A 47 16.72 -26.19 -10.43
CA LYS A 47 17.48 -26.85 -11.51
C LYS A 47 17.18 -26.23 -12.88
N PHE A 48 15.95 -25.79 -13.11
CA PHE A 48 15.49 -25.31 -14.41
C PHE A 48 15.52 -23.79 -14.51
N PHE A 49 15.29 -23.11 -13.38
CA PHE A 49 15.22 -21.66 -13.26
C PHE A 49 16.08 -21.23 -12.06
N PRO A 50 17.42 -21.23 -12.20
CA PRO A 50 18.31 -20.77 -11.15
C PRO A 50 18.06 -19.29 -10.83
N SER A 51 18.55 -18.83 -9.67
CA SER A 51 18.53 -17.40 -9.35
C SER A 51 19.34 -16.61 -10.38
N GLU A 52 18.85 -15.43 -10.72
CA GLU A 52 19.52 -14.47 -11.58
C GLU A 52 20.13 -13.38 -10.71
N THR A 53 21.35 -12.97 -11.06
CA THR A 53 22.01 -11.82 -10.42
C THR A 53 21.83 -10.59 -11.30
N VAL A 54 21.33 -9.51 -10.71
CA VAL A 54 21.13 -8.23 -11.37
C VAL A 54 21.83 -7.15 -10.55
N THR A 55 22.60 -6.30 -11.22
CA THR A 55 23.16 -5.09 -10.60
C THR A 55 22.10 -3.99 -10.61
N ILE A 56 21.62 -3.62 -9.43
CA ILE A 56 20.72 -2.47 -9.25
C ILE A 56 21.52 -1.21 -8.95
N ARG A 57 20.96 -0.05 -9.29
CA ARG A 57 21.56 1.27 -9.08
C ARG A 57 20.77 2.02 -8.01
N GLN A 58 21.06 1.70 -6.76
CA GLN A 58 20.38 2.24 -5.60
C GLN A 58 20.58 3.75 -5.48
N VAL A 59 19.48 4.49 -5.44
CA VAL A 59 19.44 5.94 -5.30
C VAL A 59 19.39 6.30 -3.81
N VAL A 60 20.31 7.16 -3.39
CA VAL A 60 20.48 7.58 -2.00
C VAL A 60 20.40 9.09 -1.92
N THR A 61 19.74 9.62 -0.89
CA THR A 61 19.67 11.05 -0.60
C THR A 61 20.37 11.33 0.72
N GLY A 62 21.55 11.94 0.66
CA GLY A 62 22.44 12.06 1.83
C GLY A 62 22.92 10.68 2.28
N ASN A 63 22.56 10.28 3.50
CA ASN A 63 22.91 8.96 4.08
C ASN A 63 21.71 8.00 4.17
N ALA A 64 20.57 8.36 3.56
CA ALA A 64 19.34 7.56 3.61
C ALA A 64 18.89 7.17 2.21
N LEU A 65 18.19 6.03 2.13
CA LEU A 65 17.52 5.62 0.90
C LEU A 65 16.55 6.70 0.43
N TRP A 66 16.37 6.78 -0.89
CA TRP A 66 15.41 7.70 -1.48
C TRP A 66 14.00 7.45 -0.94
N ARG A 67 13.24 8.54 -0.73
CA ARG A 67 11.84 8.49 -0.30
C ARG A 67 11.02 9.50 -1.13
N PRO A 68 9.75 9.18 -1.42
CA PRO A 68 8.87 10.13 -2.08
C PRO A 68 8.58 11.34 -1.20
N SER A 69 8.29 12.49 -1.81
CA SER A 69 7.87 13.71 -1.10
C SER A 69 6.44 14.09 -1.49
N LYS A 70 5.56 14.21 -0.49
CA LYS A 70 4.16 14.62 -0.69
C LYS A 70 4.02 16.07 -1.17
N GLU A 71 5.08 16.85 -1.11
CA GLU A 71 5.14 18.25 -1.54
C GLU A 71 5.66 18.40 -2.98
N ALA A 72 6.13 17.32 -3.61
CA ALA A 72 6.65 17.37 -4.97
C ALA A 72 5.58 17.82 -5.98
N ASP A 73 5.97 18.54 -7.04
CA ASP A 73 5.05 18.99 -8.08
C ASP A 73 4.75 17.91 -9.14
N VAL A 74 5.34 16.72 -9.02
CA VAL A 74 5.09 15.55 -9.86
C VAL A 74 4.59 14.39 -9.00
N LEU A 75 3.45 13.81 -9.37
CA LEU A 75 2.89 12.60 -8.76
C LEU A 75 3.02 11.41 -9.72
N LEU A 76 3.65 10.34 -9.27
CA LEU A 76 3.69 9.05 -9.96
C LEU A 76 2.63 8.10 -9.39
N LEU A 77 1.76 7.62 -10.27
CA LEU A 77 0.90 6.47 -10.05
C LEU A 77 1.53 5.26 -10.74
N GLY A 78 1.70 4.14 -10.06
CA GLY A 78 2.40 3.00 -10.65
C GLY A 78 2.14 1.68 -9.94
N ASP A 79 2.52 0.59 -10.61
CA ASP A 79 2.26 -0.77 -10.14
C ASP A 79 3.55 -1.50 -9.70
N SER A 80 3.56 -2.84 -9.76
CA SER A 80 4.75 -3.65 -9.50
C SER A 80 5.95 -3.37 -10.43
N PHE A 81 5.76 -2.87 -11.65
CA PHE A 81 6.84 -2.42 -12.53
C PHE A 81 7.53 -1.20 -11.96
N SER A 82 6.78 -0.27 -11.37
CA SER A 82 7.38 0.83 -10.62
C SER A 82 8.08 0.35 -9.34
N ASN A 83 7.55 -0.67 -8.67
CA ASN A 83 8.04 -1.15 -7.37
C ASN A 83 9.17 -2.19 -7.40
N ILE A 84 9.38 -2.94 -8.50
CA ILE A 84 10.22 -4.17 -8.50
C ILE A 84 11.59 -3.97 -7.87
N PHE A 85 12.29 -2.87 -8.18
CA PHE A 85 13.59 -2.52 -7.58
C PHE A 85 13.50 -1.45 -6.47
N SER A 86 12.30 -0.93 -6.18
CA SER A 86 12.06 0.06 -5.12
C SER A 86 11.70 -0.59 -3.79
N PHE A 87 11.15 -1.80 -3.82
CA PHE A 87 10.46 -2.39 -2.69
C PHE A 87 11.03 -3.77 -2.35
N GLU A 88 11.72 -3.86 -1.21
CA GLU A 88 12.45 -5.07 -0.79
C GLU A 88 11.59 -6.33 -0.80
N ALA A 89 10.30 -6.23 -0.46
CA ALA A 89 9.39 -7.37 -0.46
C ALA A 89 9.18 -8.00 -1.86
N MET A 90 9.55 -7.31 -2.94
CA MET A 90 9.60 -7.84 -4.30
C MET A 90 10.82 -8.73 -4.57
N GLY A 91 11.79 -8.77 -3.65
CA GLY A 91 12.97 -9.62 -3.71
C GLY A 91 14.14 -9.08 -4.55
N TRP A 92 13.96 -7.95 -5.25
CA TRP A 92 14.98 -7.39 -6.15
C TRP A 92 15.69 -6.14 -5.58
N GLY A 93 15.68 -6.00 -4.25
CA GLY A 93 16.29 -4.88 -3.54
C GLY A 93 15.33 -3.71 -3.32
N GLU A 94 15.88 -2.55 -2.98
CA GLU A 94 15.11 -1.38 -2.59
C GLU A 94 15.78 -0.09 -3.09
N SER A 95 14.98 0.97 -3.23
CA SER A 95 15.46 2.29 -3.60
C SER A 95 16.20 2.35 -4.96
N ALA A 96 15.83 1.51 -5.93
CA ALA A 96 16.42 1.48 -7.28
C ALA A 96 15.36 1.32 -8.39
N GLY A 97 14.08 1.58 -8.10
CA GLY A 97 13.00 1.43 -9.07
C GLY A 97 12.69 2.71 -9.84
N PHE A 98 11.48 2.76 -10.39
CA PHE A 98 11.15 3.77 -11.40
C PHE A 98 11.09 5.18 -10.81
N ALA A 99 10.46 5.35 -9.64
CA ALA A 99 10.29 6.64 -8.99
C ALA A 99 11.63 7.29 -8.62
N GLU A 100 12.54 6.46 -8.09
CA GLU A 100 13.87 6.86 -7.68
C GLU A 100 14.67 7.41 -8.85
N HIS A 101 14.77 6.63 -9.94
CA HIS A 101 15.49 7.01 -11.14
C HIS A 101 14.82 8.16 -11.89
N LEU A 102 13.49 8.25 -11.86
CA LEU A 102 12.76 9.39 -12.41
C LEU A 102 13.11 10.68 -11.67
N SER A 103 13.26 10.63 -10.34
CA SER A 103 13.69 11.79 -9.56
C SER A 103 15.10 12.25 -9.93
N VAL A 104 16.01 11.30 -10.21
CA VAL A 104 17.38 11.58 -10.68
C VAL A 104 17.34 12.21 -12.07
N ALA A 105 16.62 11.60 -13.02
CA ALA A 105 16.54 12.05 -14.40
C ALA A 105 15.91 13.44 -14.53
N LEU A 106 14.82 13.69 -13.82
CA LEU A 106 14.15 14.99 -13.79
C LEU A 106 14.82 16.01 -12.85
N ARG A 107 15.79 15.58 -12.03
CA ARG A 107 16.46 16.38 -10.98
C ARG A 107 15.48 17.11 -10.07
N ARG A 108 14.49 16.39 -9.56
CA ARG A 108 13.41 16.92 -8.72
C ARG A 108 12.84 15.84 -7.81
N PRO A 109 12.25 16.21 -6.67
CA PRO A 109 11.50 15.26 -5.86
C PRO A 109 10.32 14.70 -6.67
N ILE A 110 9.93 13.47 -6.36
CA ILE A 110 8.77 12.79 -6.94
C ILE A 110 7.88 12.34 -5.79
N ASP A 111 6.59 12.57 -5.96
CA ASP A 111 5.56 12.01 -5.10
C ASP A 111 5.04 10.70 -5.68
N CYS A 112 4.47 9.84 -4.84
CA CYS A 112 4.09 8.49 -5.24
C CYS A 112 2.75 8.05 -4.65
N ILE A 113 2.01 7.30 -5.45
CA ILE A 113 1.01 6.32 -5.02
C ILE A 113 1.33 5.04 -5.80
N LEU A 114 1.91 4.06 -5.13
CA LEU A 114 2.38 2.81 -5.75
C LEU A 114 1.72 1.62 -5.07
N ARG A 115 1.06 0.76 -5.84
CA ARG A 115 0.43 -0.46 -5.33
C ARG A 115 0.65 -1.60 -6.31
N ASN A 116 1.11 -2.75 -5.82
CA ASN A 116 1.23 -3.94 -6.65
C ASN A 116 -0.15 -4.45 -7.10
N SER A 117 -0.21 -5.03 -8.30
CA SER A 117 -1.44 -5.48 -8.97
C SER A 117 -2.35 -4.34 -9.47
N ASP A 118 -3.30 -4.69 -10.33
CA ASP A 118 -4.44 -3.85 -10.73
C ASP A 118 -4.04 -2.47 -11.32
N ALA A 119 -2.95 -2.47 -12.10
CA ALA A 119 -2.31 -1.28 -12.64
C ALA A 119 -3.25 -0.31 -13.37
N SER A 120 -4.28 -0.85 -14.02
CA SER A 120 -5.30 -0.09 -14.75
C SER A 120 -6.17 0.79 -13.85
N PHE A 121 -6.31 0.55 -12.55
CA PHE A 121 -7.19 1.36 -11.70
C PHE A 121 -6.72 1.58 -10.26
N ALA A 122 -5.93 0.68 -9.68
CA ALA A 122 -5.57 0.63 -8.26
C ALA A 122 -5.20 1.99 -7.66
N THR A 123 -4.15 2.58 -8.22
CA THR A 123 -3.53 3.81 -7.72
C THR A 123 -4.37 5.05 -8.06
N ARG A 124 -5.12 5.00 -9.16
CA ARG A 124 -6.12 6.02 -9.49
C ARG A 124 -7.30 5.99 -8.53
N GLU A 125 -7.73 4.81 -8.08
CA GLU A 125 -8.80 4.66 -7.10
C GLU A 125 -8.36 5.14 -5.72
N ILE A 126 -7.13 4.83 -5.30
CA ILE A 126 -6.55 5.43 -4.09
C ILE A 126 -6.59 6.95 -4.19
N LEU A 127 -6.12 7.53 -5.31
CA LEU A 127 -6.17 8.97 -5.53
C LEU A 127 -7.62 9.51 -5.49
N SER A 128 -8.54 8.85 -6.17
CA SER A 128 -9.98 9.20 -6.19
C SER A 128 -10.56 9.22 -4.78
N ASN A 129 -10.25 8.22 -3.97
CA ASN A 129 -10.78 8.08 -2.61
C ASN A 129 -10.14 9.09 -1.65
N GLU A 130 -8.87 9.48 -1.83
CA GLU A 130 -8.27 10.61 -1.10
C GLU A 130 -9.04 11.91 -1.39
N LEU A 131 -9.26 12.20 -2.67
CA LEU A 131 -9.97 13.41 -3.10
C LEU A 131 -11.41 13.42 -2.58
N ALA A 132 -12.14 12.30 -2.70
CA ALA A 132 -13.52 12.19 -2.25
C ALA A 132 -13.68 12.43 -0.73
N ARG A 133 -12.65 12.11 0.07
CA ARG A 133 -12.59 12.39 1.52
C ARG A 133 -12.24 13.85 1.86
N GLY A 134 -12.01 14.69 0.85
CA GLY A 134 -11.55 16.07 1.04
C GLY A 134 -10.05 16.19 1.32
N ARG A 135 -9.26 15.13 1.10
CA ARG A 135 -7.80 15.20 1.13
C ARG A 135 -7.31 15.55 -0.27
N ASP A 136 -6.95 16.83 -0.47
CA ASP A 136 -6.48 17.30 -1.77
C ASP A 136 -5.06 16.80 -2.08
N ARG A 137 -4.98 15.54 -2.50
CA ARG A 137 -3.75 14.86 -2.90
C ARG A 137 -3.11 15.48 -4.16
N LEU A 138 -3.90 16.25 -4.92
CA LEU A 138 -3.47 16.95 -6.13
C LEU A 138 -3.04 18.40 -5.87
N ALA A 139 -3.20 18.92 -4.65
CA ALA A 139 -2.74 20.25 -4.28
C ALA A 139 -1.26 20.43 -4.62
N GLY A 140 -0.96 21.49 -5.38
CA GLY A 140 0.40 21.84 -5.82
C GLY A 140 1.01 20.93 -6.89
N LYS A 141 0.34 19.84 -7.30
CA LYS A 141 0.80 18.98 -8.40
C LYS A 141 0.62 19.68 -9.74
N LYS A 142 1.66 19.63 -10.57
CA LYS A 142 1.68 20.16 -11.94
C LYS A 142 1.62 19.04 -12.98
N LEU A 143 2.07 17.84 -12.60
CA LEU A 143 2.10 16.68 -13.48
C LEU A 143 1.70 15.42 -12.70
N VAL A 144 0.81 14.63 -13.28
CA VAL A 144 0.54 13.26 -12.86
C VAL A 144 1.06 12.33 -13.95
N ILE A 145 1.95 11.43 -13.58
CA ILE A 145 2.49 10.37 -14.44
C ILE A 145 1.82 9.08 -14.02
N TRP A 146 1.29 8.35 -14.98
CA TRP A 146 0.65 7.07 -14.73
C TRP A 146 1.36 5.97 -15.51
N GLU A 147 2.01 5.09 -14.76
CA GLU A 147 2.70 3.91 -15.26
C GLU A 147 1.79 2.68 -15.15
N PHE A 148 1.69 1.95 -16.25
CA PHE A 148 1.05 0.65 -16.32
C PHE A 148 1.58 -0.10 -17.55
N ALA A 149 1.59 -1.43 -17.48
CA ALA A 149 2.04 -2.25 -18.61
C ALA A 149 1.04 -2.24 -19.78
N ALA A 150 1.53 -2.27 -21.03
CA ALA A 150 0.68 -2.21 -22.23
C ALA A 150 -0.43 -3.27 -22.30
N ARG A 151 -0.25 -4.44 -21.67
CA ARG A 151 -1.27 -5.51 -21.59
C ARG A 151 -2.57 -5.06 -20.93
N GLU A 152 -2.51 -4.06 -20.03
CA GLU A 152 -3.69 -3.51 -19.37
C GLU A 152 -4.66 -2.88 -20.37
N LEU A 153 -4.18 -2.40 -21.53
CA LEU A 153 -5.06 -1.88 -22.58
C LEU A 153 -6.02 -2.95 -23.14
N SER A 154 -5.69 -4.24 -23.00
CA SER A 154 -6.52 -5.34 -23.49
C SER A 154 -7.39 -5.98 -22.40
N PHE A 155 -6.86 -6.14 -21.18
CA PHE A 155 -7.50 -6.92 -20.11
C PHE A 155 -7.72 -6.15 -18.81
N GLY A 156 -7.21 -4.92 -18.73
CA GLY A 156 -7.31 -4.09 -17.55
C GLY A 156 -8.75 -3.71 -17.23
N ASN A 157 -9.03 -3.44 -15.96
CA ASN A 157 -10.30 -2.90 -15.54
C ASN A 157 -10.25 -1.37 -15.66
N TRP A 158 -10.86 -0.85 -16.73
CA TRP A 158 -10.93 0.59 -17.03
C TRP A 158 -12.16 1.25 -16.43
N LYS A 159 -12.52 0.89 -15.20
CA LYS A 159 -13.62 1.54 -14.48
C LYS A 159 -13.41 3.06 -14.41
N LEU A 160 -14.52 3.78 -14.51
CA LEU A 160 -14.56 5.22 -14.36
C LEU A 160 -14.40 5.58 -12.88
N LEU A 161 -13.55 6.56 -12.61
CA LEU A 161 -13.23 7.06 -11.28
C LEU A 161 -13.42 8.57 -11.26
N ASP A 162 -14.12 9.09 -10.24
CA ASP A 162 -14.43 10.50 -10.13
C ASP A 162 -13.35 11.23 -9.33
N LEU A 163 -12.45 11.94 -10.02
CA LEU A 163 -11.36 12.70 -9.41
C LEU A 163 -11.85 14.08 -8.92
N LYS A 164 -12.90 14.10 -8.11
CA LYS A 164 -13.45 15.32 -7.50
C LYS A 164 -13.03 15.43 -6.05
N LEU A 165 -12.52 16.62 -5.70
CA LEU A 165 -12.29 16.98 -4.31
C LEU A 165 -13.65 17.12 -3.59
N GLY A 166 -13.89 16.25 -2.62
CA GLY A 166 -15.03 16.30 -1.73
C GLY A 166 -14.78 17.19 -0.51
N GLU A 167 -15.73 17.15 0.42
CA GLU A 167 -15.59 17.79 1.73
C GLU A 167 -15.24 16.73 2.78
N ALA A 168 -14.41 17.09 3.74
CA ALA A 168 -14.16 16.25 4.90
C ALA A 168 -15.46 16.10 5.71
N LYS A 169 -15.95 14.86 5.84
CA LYS A 169 -17.16 14.56 6.60
C LYS A 169 -16.79 13.86 7.91
N PRO A 170 -17.51 14.14 9.01
CA PRO A 170 -17.38 13.35 10.23
C PRO A 170 -17.82 11.90 9.94
N SER A 171 -16.95 10.95 10.27
CA SER A 171 -17.22 9.53 10.10
C SER A 171 -17.84 8.92 11.35
N ARG A 172 -18.65 7.88 11.17
CA ARG A 172 -19.09 6.99 12.26
C ARG A 172 -18.14 5.82 12.50
N PHE A 173 -17.10 5.73 11.68
CA PHE A 173 -16.04 4.75 11.80
C PHE A 173 -14.95 5.29 12.73
N LEU A 174 -14.36 4.39 13.49
CA LEU A 174 -13.24 4.65 14.38
C LEU A 174 -12.07 5.20 13.55
N SER A 175 -11.67 6.42 13.87
CA SER A 175 -10.45 7.05 13.36
C SER A 175 -9.49 7.28 14.51
N LEU A 176 -8.27 6.79 14.39
CA LEU A 176 -7.22 6.92 15.40
C LEU A 176 -6.28 8.08 15.07
N LYS A 177 -5.83 8.79 16.11
CA LYS A 177 -4.81 9.83 15.99
C LYS A 177 -3.44 9.17 15.85
N THR A 178 -2.52 9.85 15.17
CA THR A 178 -1.12 9.42 15.05
C THR A 178 -0.53 9.03 16.40
N GLY A 179 0.08 7.84 16.45
CA GLY A 179 0.69 7.27 17.64
C GLY A 179 -0.28 6.55 18.59
N GLU A 180 -1.59 6.58 18.34
CA GLU A 180 -2.54 5.80 19.13
C GLU A 180 -2.44 4.31 18.81
N ASP A 181 -2.64 3.50 19.85
CA ASP A 181 -2.59 2.05 19.78
C ASP A 181 -3.55 1.49 20.84
N ILE A 182 -4.61 0.81 20.39
CA ILE A 182 -5.74 0.41 21.24
C ILE A 182 -6.12 -1.05 21.01
N ALA A 183 -6.61 -1.71 22.07
CA ALA A 183 -7.19 -3.04 21.96
C ALA A 183 -8.72 -2.94 21.92
N VAL A 184 -9.34 -3.64 20.96
CA VAL A 184 -10.80 -3.63 20.76
C VAL A 184 -11.32 -5.04 20.54
N ASN A 185 -12.57 -5.25 20.93
CA ASN A 185 -13.38 -6.37 20.48
C ASN A 185 -14.42 -5.90 19.47
N GLY A 186 -14.79 -6.75 18.52
CA GLY A 186 -15.83 -6.45 17.55
C GLY A 186 -16.37 -7.70 16.85
N THR A 187 -17.38 -7.49 16.02
CA THR A 187 -17.96 -8.52 15.14
C THR A 187 -17.57 -8.21 13.71
N VAL A 188 -17.15 -9.23 12.97
CA VAL A 188 -16.90 -9.14 11.53
C VAL A 188 -18.23 -9.02 10.80
N GLU A 189 -18.48 -7.91 10.11
CA GLU A 189 -19.67 -7.73 9.26
C GLU A 189 -19.40 -8.18 7.82
N SER A 190 -18.24 -7.80 7.27
CA SER A 190 -17.83 -8.21 5.92
C SER A 190 -16.32 -8.27 5.77
N VAL A 191 -15.84 -9.10 4.85
CA VAL A 191 -14.41 -9.29 4.55
C VAL A 191 -14.19 -9.25 3.04
N SER A 192 -13.10 -8.63 2.61
CA SER A 192 -12.69 -8.66 1.20
C SER A 192 -12.29 -10.07 0.76
N PRO A 193 -12.42 -10.42 -0.54
CA PRO A 193 -11.88 -11.67 -1.06
C PRO A 193 -10.38 -11.85 -0.79
N VAL A 194 -9.98 -13.09 -0.51
CA VAL A 194 -8.58 -13.44 -0.23
C VAL A 194 -8.06 -14.42 -1.28
N PRO A 195 -6.92 -14.14 -1.94
CA PRO A 195 -6.34 -15.07 -2.90
C PRO A 195 -5.89 -16.36 -2.21
N ARG A 196 -6.02 -17.49 -2.91
CA ARG A 196 -5.47 -18.77 -2.42
C ARG A 196 -3.95 -18.75 -2.54
N PRO A 197 -3.21 -19.36 -1.61
CA PRO A 197 -1.75 -19.31 -1.67
C PRO A 197 -1.18 -19.91 -2.96
N GLY A 198 -0.20 -19.21 -3.52
CA GLY A 198 0.42 -19.44 -4.82
C GLY A 198 -0.52 -19.34 -6.02
N THR A 199 -1.75 -18.82 -5.91
CA THR A 199 -2.59 -18.55 -7.10
C THR A 199 -2.34 -17.16 -7.69
N VAL A 200 -1.58 -16.34 -6.98
CA VAL A 200 -1.16 -14.99 -7.37
C VAL A 200 0.37 -14.91 -7.29
N PRO A 201 1.03 -13.99 -8.02
CA PRO A 201 2.49 -13.85 -8.00
C PRO A 201 3.05 -13.35 -6.66
N TYR A 202 2.21 -12.73 -5.83
CA TYR A 202 2.63 -12.10 -4.57
C TYR A 202 2.43 -13.06 -3.40
N LYS A 203 3.52 -13.34 -2.67
CA LYS A 203 3.52 -14.19 -1.47
C LYS A 203 2.84 -13.55 -0.26
N ASP A 204 2.68 -12.22 -0.27
CA ASP A 204 2.07 -11.44 0.80
C ASP A 204 0.83 -10.70 0.28
N HIS A 205 -0.24 -10.65 1.08
CA HIS A 205 -1.50 -9.98 0.73
C HIS A 205 -2.17 -9.37 1.96
N ILE A 206 -2.76 -8.19 1.77
CA ILE A 206 -3.58 -7.47 2.77
C ILE A 206 -5.06 -7.60 2.41
N GLU A 207 -5.88 -7.97 3.38
CA GLU A 207 -7.35 -7.92 3.26
C GLU A 207 -7.93 -6.69 3.96
N ALA A 208 -9.11 -6.27 3.52
CA ALA A 208 -9.94 -5.30 4.19
C ALA A 208 -11.11 -5.97 4.91
N LEU A 209 -11.37 -5.52 6.13
CA LEU A 209 -12.36 -6.05 7.05
C LEU A 209 -13.26 -4.91 7.53
N HIS A 210 -14.58 -5.10 7.53
CA HIS A 210 -15.52 -4.21 8.20
C HIS A 210 -15.90 -4.80 9.55
N LEU A 211 -15.55 -4.09 10.62
CA LEU A 211 -15.95 -4.41 11.97
C LEU A 211 -17.11 -3.56 12.43
N VAL A 212 -18.00 -4.18 13.19
CA VAL A 212 -19.11 -3.54 13.89
C VAL A 212 -19.10 -3.94 15.37
N ASP A 213 -19.98 -3.32 16.16
CA ASP A 213 -20.12 -3.55 17.60
C ASP A 213 -18.80 -3.37 18.38
N LEU A 214 -17.99 -2.39 17.96
CA LEU A 214 -16.70 -2.14 18.57
C LEU A 214 -16.84 -1.73 20.04
N VAL A 215 -16.10 -2.43 20.90
CA VAL A 215 -15.95 -2.13 22.32
C VAL A 215 -14.48 -2.19 22.71
N ALA A 216 -14.08 -1.42 23.71
CA ALA A 216 -12.72 -1.52 24.25
C ALA A 216 -12.52 -2.93 24.82
N ALA A 217 -11.39 -3.57 24.51
CA ALA A 217 -11.02 -4.80 25.19
C ALA A 217 -10.68 -4.47 26.65
N ASP A 218 -11.25 -5.22 27.60
CA ASP A 218 -10.94 -5.06 29.03
C ASP A 218 -9.43 -5.19 29.23
N SER A 219 -8.77 -4.08 29.57
CA SER A 219 -7.33 -4.04 29.78
C SER A 219 -6.99 -4.80 31.07
N ARG A 220 -6.87 -6.13 31.01
CA ARG A 220 -6.32 -6.90 32.14
C ARG A 220 -4.84 -6.57 32.29
N GLY A 221 -4.55 -5.58 33.14
CA GLY A 221 -3.25 -5.38 33.76
C GLY A 221 -2.29 -4.48 32.99
N GLY A 222 -2.49 -3.18 33.13
CA GLY A 222 -1.50 -2.16 32.77
C GLY A 222 -2.19 -0.82 32.63
N SER A 223 -1.72 0.19 33.36
CA SER A 223 -2.24 1.56 33.30
C SER A 223 -1.97 2.18 31.92
N VAL A 224 -2.77 1.81 30.93
CA VAL A 224 -2.95 2.59 29.71
C VAL A 224 -4.21 3.39 29.95
N GLN A 225 -4.06 4.71 30.04
CA GLN A 225 -5.20 5.63 30.06
C GLN A 225 -6.09 5.26 28.88
N THR A 226 -7.37 4.98 29.11
CA THR A 226 -8.33 4.85 28.02
C THR A 226 -8.23 6.13 27.20
N PRO A 227 -7.80 6.06 25.92
CA PRO A 227 -7.63 7.25 25.12
C PRO A 227 -8.95 8.02 25.05
N ASP A 228 -8.90 9.36 24.99
CA ASP A 228 -10.10 10.19 24.90
C ASP A 228 -10.99 9.80 23.70
N THR A 229 -10.39 9.23 22.65
CA THR A 229 -11.10 8.62 21.51
C THR A 229 -12.15 7.60 21.97
N PHE A 230 -11.85 6.76 22.97
CA PHE A 230 -12.82 5.79 23.53
C PHE A 230 -13.90 6.39 24.42
N ARG A 231 -13.66 7.55 25.05
CA ARG A 231 -14.72 8.28 25.77
C ARG A 231 -15.76 8.87 24.82
N GLU A 232 -15.41 9.06 23.55
CA GLU A 232 -16.32 9.42 22.45
C GLU A 232 -16.83 8.20 21.65
N VAL A 233 -16.32 6.97 21.88
CA VAL A 233 -16.72 5.73 21.15
C VAL A 233 -18.17 5.31 21.38
N ALA A 234 -18.90 5.93 22.31
CA ALA A 234 -20.36 5.85 22.29
C ALA A 234 -20.98 6.32 20.94
N SER A 235 -20.19 6.94 20.05
CA SER A 235 -20.56 7.34 18.69
C SER A 235 -19.82 6.64 17.52
N HIS A 236 -18.86 5.73 17.77
CA HIS A 236 -18.04 5.08 16.72
C HIS A 236 -17.99 3.55 16.84
N SER A 237 -19.09 2.87 16.51
CA SER A 237 -19.22 1.41 16.69
C SER A 237 -18.63 0.57 15.57
N GLN A 238 -17.94 1.17 14.59
CA GLN A 238 -17.49 0.47 13.37
C GLN A 238 -16.06 0.86 12.98
N ALA A 239 -15.35 -0.01 12.28
CA ALA A 239 -14.03 0.30 11.70
C ALA A 239 -13.84 -0.44 10.37
N VAL A 240 -13.09 0.18 9.46
CA VAL A 240 -12.47 -0.54 8.34
C VAL A 240 -11.05 -0.88 8.79
N VAL A 241 -10.71 -2.17 8.77
CA VAL A 241 -9.44 -2.68 9.26
C VAL A 241 -8.69 -3.35 8.13
N TYR A 242 -7.41 -3.02 7.98
CA TYR A 242 -6.47 -3.77 7.17
C TYR A 242 -5.69 -4.77 8.03
N LEU A 243 -5.58 -5.99 7.51
CA LEU A 243 -4.92 -7.13 8.15
C LEU A 243 -4.09 -7.88 7.11
N TRP A 244 -3.00 -8.51 7.54
CA TRP A 244 -2.34 -9.53 6.73
C TRP A 244 -3.27 -10.74 6.57
N SER A 245 -3.70 -11.04 5.34
CA SER A 245 -4.43 -12.27 5.03
C SER A 245 -3.50 -13.39 4.58
N MET A 246 -2.35 -13.05 4.01
CA MET A 246 -1.35 -14.00 3.54
C MET A 246 0.05 -13.45 3.76
N ARG A 247 0.94 -14.31 4.26
CA ARG A 247 2.37 -14.03 4.43
C ARG A 247 3.17 -15.22 3.94
N ASP A 248 4.22 -14.96 3.16
CA ASP A 248 5.12 -15.99 2.63
C ASP A 248 4.38 -17.18 2.00
N ASP A 249 3.33 -16.90 1.22
CA ASP A 249 2.47 -17.88 0.55
C ASP A 249 1.75 -18.83 1.54
N VAL A 250 1.44 -18.32 2.74
CA VAL A 250 0.64 -19.00 3.77
C VAL A 250 -0.45 -18.08 4.28
N TRP A 251 -1.69 -18.59 4.33
CA TRP A 251 -2.81 -17.87 4.94
C TRP A 251 -2.59 -17.66 6.44
N THR A 252 -2.87 -16.43 6.90
CA THR A 252 -2.90 -16.09 8.32
C THR A 252 -4.25 -16.51 8.96
N SER A 253 -4.46 -16.18 10.23
CA SER A 253 -5.78 -16.32 10.87
C SER A 253 -6.84 -15.43 10.21
N ALA A 254 -6.45 -14.24 9.74
CA ALA A 254 -7.35 -13.25 9.16
C ALA A 254 -8.07 -13.76 7.89
N ALA A 255 -7.36 -14.48 7.01
CA ALA A 255 -7.94 -15.10 5.80
C ALA A 255 -9.07 -16.11 6.06
N ARG A 256 -9.24 -16.55 7.31
CA ARG A 256 -10.28 -17.49 7.72
C ARG A 256 -11.50 -16.82 8.34
N LEU A 257 -11.46 -15.51 8.56
CA LEU A 257 -12.57 -14.74 9.13
C LEU A 257 -13.81 -14.81 8.23
N ARG A 258 -14.97 -14.84 8.86
CA ARG A 258 -16.28 -14.84 8.21
C ARG A 258 -17.20 -13.81 8.88
N PRO A 259 -18.19 -13.27 8.14
CA PRO A 259 -19.28 -12.53 8.76
C PRO A 259 -19.86 -13.27 9.97
N GLY A 260 -19.98 -12.57 11.09
CA GLY A 260 -20.42 -13.08 12.39
C GLY A 260 -19.32 -13.50 13.36
N ASP A 261 -18.06 -13.67 12.91
CA ASP A 261 -16.95 -13.98 13.81
C ASP A 261 -16.73 -12.84 14.80
N ARG A 262 -16.57 -13.18 16.09
CA ARG A 262 -16.14 -12.21 17.10
C ARG A 262 -14.63 -12.23 17.22
N VAL A 263 -14.02 -11.04 17.22
CA VAL A 263 -12.57 -10.90 17.21
C VAL A 263 -12.07 -9.91 18.25
N GLU A 264 -10.84 -10.14 18.71
CA GLU A 264 -10.03 -9.17 19.45
C GLU A 264 -8.85 -8.74 18.57
N LEU A 265 -8.59 -7.43 18.53
CA LEU A 265 -7.61 -6.78 17.67
C LEU A 265 -6.89 -5.66 18.40
N ARG A 266 -5.63 -5.46 18.04
CA ARG A 266 -4.87 -4.27 18.41
C ARG A 266 -4.74 -3.33 17.20
N LEU A 267 -5.34 -2.16 17.29
CA LEU A 267 -5.52 -1.22 16.17
C LEU A 267 -4.59 -0.02 16.30
N ARG A 268 -3.99 0.36 15.17
CA ARG A 268 -3.19 1.57 14.98
C ARG A 268 -3.66 2.35 13.74
N PRO A 269 -3.43 3.66 13.65
CA PRO A 269 -3.74 4.42 12.44
C PRO A 269 -3.04 3.83 11.21
N TRP A 270 -3.76 3.60 10.10
CA TRP A 270 -3.12 3.22 8.85
C TRP A 270 -2.04 4.21 8.38
N PRO A 271 -2.23 5.56 8.49
CA PRO A 271 -1.19 6.52 8.11
C PRO A 271 0.17 6.31 8.79
N ASP A 272 0.20 5.73 9.99
CA ASP A 272 1.44 5.48 10.74
C ASP A 272 2.25 4.32 10.14
N VAL A 273 1.59 3.40 9.42
CA VAL A 273 2.22 2.20 8.84
C VAL A 273 2.16 2.17 7.31
N SER A 274 1.41 3.08 6.68
CA SER A 274 1.12 3.03 5.24
C SER A 274 2.40 3.08 4.40
N ALA A 275 3.39 3.87 4.80
CA ALA A 275 4.66 3.98 4.09
C ALA A 275 5.41 2.63 3.96
N GLN A 276 5.15 1.69 4.87
CA GLN A 276 5.69 0.33 4.82
C GLN A 276 4.79 -0.63 4.04
N TYR A 277 3.47 -0.46 4.14
CA TYR A 277 2.51 -1.49 3.73
C TYR A 277 1.66 -1.15 2.49
N GLU A 278 1.55 0.11 2.08
CA GLU A 278 0.67 0.53 0.98
C GLU A 278 1.03 -0.07 -0.37
N LYS A 279 2.30 -0.46 -0.55
CA LYS A 279 2.83 -1.06 -1.78
C LYS A 279 2.43 -2.52 -1.96
N PHE A 280 2.06 -3.21 -0.88
CA PHE A 280 1.65 -4.62 -0.96
C PHE A 280 0.36 -4.76 -1.77
N ASN A 281 0.18 -5.95 -2.34
CA ASN A 281 -1.07 -6.32 -2.97
C ASN A 281 -2.18 -6.35 -1.91
N ARG A 282 -3.34 -5.78 -2.25
CA ARG A 282 -4.49 -5.64 -1.35
C ARG A 282 -5.79 -5.76 -2.12
N THR A 283 -6.77 -6.39 -1.49
CA THR A 283 -8.16 -6.38 -1.93
C THR A 283 -8.99 -5.50 -1.00
N GLU A 284 -9.81 -4.61 -1.58
CA GLU A 284 -10.71 -3.71 -0.86
C GLU A 284 -12.07 -4.38 -0.60
N LEU A 285 -12.88 -3.81 0.29
CA LEU A 285 -14.29 -4.22 0.48
C LEU A 285 -15.12 -3.85 -0.75
N ASP A 286 -16.13 -4.65 -1.09
CA ASP A 286 -16.97 -4.38 -2.29
C ASP A 286 -17.83 -3.11 -2.16
N ASP A 287 -18.17 -2.69 -0.93
CA ASP A 287 -18.95 -1.48 -0.69
C ASP A 287 -18.08 -0.22 -0.85
N SER A 288 -18.40 0.58 -1.87
CA SER A 288 -17.74 1.86 -2.15
C SER A 288 -17.78 2.85 -0.99
N ALA A 289 -18.80 2.83 -0.13
CA ALA A 289 -18.86 3.71 1.03
C ALA A 289 -17.81 3.33 2.07
N LEU A 290 -17.61 2.02 2.30
CA LEU A 290 -16.56 1.52 3.20
C LEU A 290 -15.16 1.84 2.66
N GLN A 291 -14.97 1.80 1.34
CA GLN A 291 -13.71 2.21 0.71
C GLN A 291 -13.39 3.70 0.87
N LEU A 292 -14.35 4.53 1.31
CA LEU A 292 -14.15 5.94 1.65
C LEU A 292 -13.90 6.17 3.14
N GLU A 293 -13.92 5.14 3.97
CA GLU A 293 -13.56 5.26 5.38
C GLU A 293 -12.04 5.19 5.56
N GLU A 294 -11.51 5.88 6.57
CA GLU A 294 -10.09 5.80 6.87
C GLU A 294 -9.79 4.48 7.59
N PRO A 295 -8.95 3.60 7.01
CA PRO A 295 -8.69 2.32 7.62
C PRO A 295 -7.78 2.46 8.84
N VAL A 296 -7.93 1.52 9.76
CA VAL A 296 -6.95 1.24 10.81
C VAL A 296 -6.21 -0.06 10.48
N TRP A 297 -5.05 -0.25 11.08
CA TRP A 297 -4.18 -1.41 10.86
C TRP A 297 -4.14 -2.30 12.08
N SER A 298 -4.10 -3.61 11.85
CA SER A 298 -3.71 -4.59 12.87
C SER A 298 -2.73 -5.62 12.31
N ASP A 299 -1.75 -6.01 13.13
CA ASP A 299 -0.80 -7.06 12.74
C ASP A 299 -1.39 -8.47 12.92
N HIS A 300 -2.33 -8.62 13.87
CA HIS A 300 -2.83 -9.90 14.33
C HIS A 300 -4.30 -9.81 14.71
N VAL A 301 -5.01 -10.92 14.55
CA VAL A 301 -6.40 -11.08 14.96
C VAL A 301 -6.57 -12.36 15.75
N GLU A 302 -7.25 -12.26 16.89
CA GLU A 302 -7.69 -13.39 17.70
C GLU A 302 -9.20 -13.59 17.53
N VAL A 303 -9.62 -14.82 17.23
CA VAL A 303 -11.04 -15.17 17.11
C VAL A 303 -11.53 -15.63 18.46
N LEU A 304 -12.49 -14.90 19.04
CA LEU A 304 -12.98 -15.12 20.39
C LEU A 304 -14.00 -16.25 20.48
N ASN A 305 -14.75 -16.54 19.41
CA ASN A 305 -15.68 -17.67 19.34
C ASN A 305 -15.81 -18.20 17.90
N ARG A 306 -15.95 -19.52 17.75
CA ARG A 306 -16.51 -20.19 16.57
C ARG A 306 -17.81 -20.87 16.94
#